data_AF-A0A7C1ZHS3-F1
#
_entry.id   AF-A0A7C1ZHS3-F1
#
_cell.length_a   1.000
_cell.length_b   1.000
_cell.length_c   1.000
_cell.angle_alpha   90.00
_cell.angle_beta   90.00
_cell.angle_gamma   90.00
#
_symmetry.space_group_name_H-M   'P 1'
#
loop_
_entity.id
_entity.type
_entity.pdbx_description
1 polymer ?
#
loop_
_entity_poly.entity_id
_entity_poly.type
_entity_poly.pdbx_seq_one_letter_code
_entity_poly.pdbx_strand_id
1 'polypeptide(L)' 'MKWQKWLKGLISAIIGGAANSVTVMVVEPASFNLQDGLGKLGTVALVSSIVAAALYLKKSPIPD' A
#
# COMPACT_ATOMS: atom_id res chain seq x y z
N MET A 1 6.19 -20.16 -13.58
CA MET A 1 7.16 -19.46 -12.70
C MET A 1 7.11 -17.94 -12.82
N LYS A 2 7.09 -17.36 -14.02
CA LYS A 2 7.14 -15.90 -14.20
C LYS A 2 5.85 -15.17 -13.77
N TRP A 3 4.67 -15.71 -14.10
CA TRP A 3 3.38 -15.25 -13.58
C TRP A 3 3.34 -15.15 -12.04
N GLN A 4 3.87 -16.18 -11.36
CA GLN A 4 3.95 -16.18 -9.90
C GLN A 4 4.86 -15.08 -9.36
N LYS A 5 5.98 -14.78 -10.04
CA LYS A 5 6.87 -13.68 -9.66
C LYS A 5 6.19 -12.33 -9.85
N TRP A 6 5.48 -12.14 -10.97
CA TRP A 6 4.73 -10.92 -11.23
C TRP A 6 3.65 -10.68 -10.18
N LEU A 7 2.87 -11.71 -9.83
CA LEU A 7 1.83 -11.61 -8.82
C LEU A 7 2.41 -11.31 -7.43
N LYS A 8 3.53 -11.94 -7.07
CA LYS A 8 4.26 -11.63 -5.84
C LYS A 8 4.75 -10.18 -5.82
N GLY A 9 5.21 -9.65 -6.95
CA GLY A 9 5.60 -8.25 -7.09
C GLY A 9 4.42 -7.30 -6.87
N LEU A 10 3.27 -7.58 -7.49
CA LEU A 10 2.05 -6.80 -7.28
C LEU A 10 1.60 -6.81 -5.80
N ILE A 11 1.57 -7.98 -5.17
CA ILE A 11 1.23 -8.12 -3.75
C ILE A 11 2.24 -7.36 -2.88
N SER A 12 3.54 -7.45 -3.19
CA SER A 12 4.57 -6.69 -2.45
C SER A 12 4.38 -5.18 -2.58
N ALA A 13 3.97 -4.68 -3.75
CA ALA A 13 3.68 -3.27 -3.96
C ALA A 13 2.46 -2.82 -3.14
N ILE A 14 1.39 -3.63 -3.09
CA ILE A 14 0.22 -3.38 -2.24
C ILE A 14 0.62 -3.30 -0.76
N ILE A 15 1.39 -4.28 -0.27
CA ILE A 15 1.86 -4.31 1.12
C ILE A 15 2.74 -3.09 1.43
N GLY A 16 3.68 -2.77 0.53
CA GLY A 16 4.55 -1.61 0.67
C GLY A 16 3.76 -0.29 0.68
N GLY A 17 2.74 -0.16 -0.19
CA GLY A 17 1.85 0.99 -0.19
C GLY A 17 1.03 1.09 1.09
N ALA A 18 0.50 -0.01 1.61
CA ALA A 18 -0.22 -0.02 2.88
C ALA A 18 0.67 0.40 4.06
N ALA A 19 1.94 0.00 4.06
CA ALA A 19 2.92 0.37 5.08
C ALA A 19 3.19 1.88 5.17
N ASN A 20 2.93 2.66 4.10
CA ASN A 20 3.03 4.11 4.17
C ASN A 20 2.07 4.74 5.19
N SER A 21 0.99 4.06 5.58
CA SER A 21 0.10 4.53 6.64
C SER A 21 0.80 4.68 8.00
N VAL A 22 1.91 3.96 8.23
CA VAL A 22 2.72 4.11 9.45
C VAL A 22 3.38 5.50 9.51
N THR A 23 3.70 6.09 8.35
CA THR A 23 4.33 7.42 8.31
C THR A 23 3.41 8.51 8.88
N VAL A 24 2.10 8.44 8.59
CA VAL A 24 1.13 9.43 9.08
C VAL A 24 0.86 9.28 10.58
N MET A 25 1.10 8.10 11.16
CA MET A 25 1.05 7.92 12.61
C MET A 25 2.14 8.70 13.34
N VAL A 26 3.28 8.94 12.67
CA VAL A 26 4.40 9.71 13.24
C VAL A 26 4.20 11.21 13.02
N VAL A 27 3.70 11.60 11.84
CA VAL A 27 3.53 13.01 11.48
C VAL A 27 2.33 13.65 12.17
N GLU A 28 1.22 12.92 12.32
CA GLU A 28 -0.04 13.45 12.86
C GLU A 28 -0.75 12.39 13.76
N PRO A 29 -0.15 12.05 14.93
CA PRO A 29 -0.63 10.97 15.79
C PRO A 29 -2.04 11.19 16.36
N ALA A 30 -2.46 12.45 16.54
CA ALA A 30 -3.80 12.77 17.05
C ALA A 30 -4.91 12.32 16.08
N SER A 31 -4.67 12.41 14.77
CA SER A 31 -5.62 12.00 13.73
C SER A 31 -5.43 10.55 13.27
N PHE A 32 -4.20 10.06 13.32
CA PHE A 32 -3.80 8.76 12.76
C PHE A 32 -3.17 7.89 13.87
N ASN A 33 -4.02 7.25 14.66
CA ASN A 33 -3.64 6.33 15.73
C ASN A 33 -4.47 5.05 15.70
N LEU A 34 -4.09 4.06 16.51
CA LEU A 34 -4.74 2.75 16.56
C LEU A 34 -6.04 2.71 17.38
N GLN A 35 -6.39 3.81 18.06
CA GLN A 35 -7.57 3.89 18.92
C GLN A 35 -8.75 4.48 18.12
N ASP A 36 -8.76 5.80 17.94
CA ASP A 36 -9.84 6.52 17.26
C ASP A 36 -9.51 6.81 15.78
N GLY A 37 -8.23 6.75 15.41
CA GLY A 37 -7.73 7.06 14.07
C GLY A 37 -7.68 5.86 13.11
N LEU A 38 -8.10 4.66 13.54
CA LEU A 38 -7.91 3.42 12.78
C LEU A 38 -8.63 3.45 11.43
N GLY A 39 -9.83 4.04 11.36
CA GLY A 39 -10.57 4.20 10.10
C GLY A 39 -9.80 5.05 9.09
N LYS A 40 -9.23 6.18 9.53
CA LYS A 40 -8.41 7.05 8.69
C LYS A 40 -7.12 6.37 8.25
N LEU A 41 -6.48 5.62 9.14
CA LEU A 41 -5.30 4.79 8.82
C LEU A 41 -5.63 3.75 7.75
N GLY A 42 -6.77 3.08 7.88
CA GLY A 42 -7.27 2.14 6.88
C GLY A 42 -7.48 2.79 5.52
N THR A 43 -8.05 4.00 5.47
CA THR A 43 -8.20 4.76 4.22
C THR A 43 -6.86 5.09 3.60
N VAL A 44 -5.89 5.58 4.38
CA VAL A 44 -4.54 5.90 3.88
C VAL A 44 -3.85 4.65 3.36
N ALA A 45 -3.91 3.54 4.09
CA ALA A 45 -3.34 2.27 3.69
C ALA A 45 -3.96 1.75 2.38
N LEU A 46 -5.29 1.83 2.26
CA LEU A 46 -6.02 1.39 1.07
C LEU A 46 -5.69 2.26 -0.15
N VAL A 47 -5.75 3.59 -0.03
CA VAL A 47 -5.44 4.49 -1.15
C VAL A 47 -3.97 4.33 -1.57
N SER A 48 -3.05 4.29 -0.60
CA SER A 48 -1.62 4.15 -0.88
C SER A 48 -1.29 2.80 -1.52
N SER A 49 -1.94 1.72 -1.10
CA SER A 49 -1.76 0.39 -1.69
C SER A 49 -2.30 0.32 -3.13
N ILE A 50 -3.45 0.94 -3.43
CA ILE A 50 -3.98 1.03 -4.79
C ILE A 50 -3.03 1.83 -5.68
N VAL A 51 -2.53 2.97 -5.22
CA VAL A 51 -1.57 3.78 -5.97
C VAL A 51 -0.28 2.99 -6.22
N ALA A 52 0.26 2.31 -5.20
CA ALA A 52 1.46 1.48 -5.36
C ALA A 52 1.24 0.31 -6.35
N ALA A 53 0.07 -0.33 -6.30
CA ALA A 53 -0.32 -1.35 -7.27
C ALA A 53 -0.39 -0.79 -8.69
N ALA A 54 -1.01 0.38 -8.87
CA ALA A 54 -1.09 1.04 -10.18
C ALA A 54 0.31 1.42 -10.72
N LEU A 55 1.22 1.87 -9.85
CA LEU A 55 2.61 2.14 -10.23
C LEU A 55 3.37 0.87 -10.61
N TYR A 56 3.13 -0.24 -9.89
CA TYR A 56 3.68 -1.54 -10.25
C TYR A 56 3.19 -1.99 -11.63
N LEU A 57 1.87 -1.89 -11.89
CA LEU A 57 1.28 -2.22 -13.19
C LEU A 57 1.80 -1.30 -14.29
N LYS A 58 2.00 -0.01 -14.02
CA LYS A 58 2.62 0.92 -15.00
C LYS A 58 4.04 0.48 -15.38
N LYS A 59 4.82 -0.04 -14.43
CA LYS A 59 6.19 -0.52 -14.66
C LYS A 59 6.23 -1.93 -15.30
N SER A 60 5.29 -2.79 -14.94
CA SER A 60 5.19 -4.19 -15.37
C SER A 60 3.72 -4.52 -15.74
N PRO A 61 3.25 -4.06 -16.92
CA PRO A 61 1.84 -4.10 -17.29
C PRO A 61 1.31 -5.51 -17.57
N ILE A 62 2.19 -6.39 -18.04
CA ILE A 62 1.90 -7.81 -18.23
C ILE A 62 2.96 -8.65 -17.50
N PRO A 63 2.57 -9.84 -17.03
CA PRO A 63 3.52 -10.84 -16.56
C PRO A 63 4.30 -11.42 -17.75
N ASP A 64 5.63 -11.22 -17.71
CA ASP A 64 6.59 -11.79 -18.67
C ASP A 64 6.69 -13.33 -18.64
#